data_AF-A0A2G1W2E1-F1
#
_entry.id   AF-A0A2G1W2E1-F1
#
_cell.length_a   1.000
_cell.length_b   1.000
_cell.length_c   1.000
_cell.angle_alpha   90.00
_cell.angle_beta   90.00
_cell.angle_gamma   90.00
#
_symmetry.space_group_name_H-M   'P 1'
#
loop_
_entity.id
_entity.type
_entity.pdbx_description
1 polymer ?
#
loop_
_entity_poly.entity_id
_entity_poly.type
_entity_poly.pdbx_seq_one_letter_code
_entity_poly.pdbx_strand_id
1 'polypeptide(L)'
;MLKLSGSQYLLLIPKQFLERAYASNASESFSYDLGIAWEAPQAEPAIALPIAEVPLGSRIDSKNPEAFGAENPIPDAHESTWRLLSAEIEREDGARIEVELLRPLTWIEEQGFQAGAHLYLQLEELNVAGWATIRSIESCPPLSDGHGNLVTGRFVTRGATNLVEATFSDGTILNGTSIHPVWSLDRLEWVPLGELEIDEQVHSNDGPLQLVSRAFHHQPTDVYNVEVDCEHVYRVGDAGILVHNTCAGDHHMVPKSLGSSTPYRHSSLTPLTEAEHTALHAALNTHLRSVTKTIGGKVVDMMPRAYNSGAVVQRNFTRTERLKELAKFYRVYDGGKYMGDFLSELRIAIQNGWVA
;
A
#
# COMPACT_ATOMS: atom_id res chain seq x y z
N MET A 1 -9.29 -8.29 -6.69
CA MET A 1 -10.60 -7.70 -6.33
C MET A 1 -11.44 -8.70 -5.56
N LEU A 2 -12.40 -8.22 -4.78
CA LEU A 2 -13.15 -9.01 -3.80
C LEU A 2 -14.65 -8.89 -4.01
N LYS A 3 -15.39 -9.98 -3.78
CA LYS A 3 -16.84 -10.05 -3.94
C LYS A 3 -17.54 -9.89 -2.59
N LEU A 4 -18.62 -9.12 -2.56
CA LEU A 4 -19.52 -9.07 -1.41
C LEU A 4 -20.24 -10.43 -1.23
N SER A 5 -19.80 -11.21 -0.25
CA SER A 5 -20.63 -12.27 0.34
C SER A 5 -20.38 -12.35 1.84
N GLY A 6 -21.38 -11.94 2.62
CA GLY A 6 -21.58 -12.32 4.03
C GLY A 6 -20.63 -11.76 5.11
N SER A 7 -19.33 -11.67 4.86
CA SER A 7 -18.33 -11.43 5.92
C SER A 7 -17.00 -10.85 5.39
N GLN A 8 -17.03 -9.93 4.42
CA GLN A 8 -15.80 -9.29 3.91
C GLN A 8 -15.72 -7.84 4.34
N TYR A 9 -15.09 -7.61 5.48
CA TYR A 9 -14.95 -6.31 6.09
C TYR A 9 -13.50 -5.79 6.10
N LEU A 10 -13.34 -4.48 6.26
CA LEU A 10 -12.09 -3.76 6.25
C LEU A 10 -12.00 -2.87 7.50
N LEU A 11 -10.88 -2.92 8.22
CA LEU A 11 -10.69 -2.37 9.57
C LEU A 11 -10.38 -0.84 9.57
N LEU A 12 -11.23 0.00 10.19
CA LEU A 12 -11.10 1.48 10.31
C LEU A 12 -11.06 1.98 11.77
N ILE A 13 -10.52 3.20 12.00
CA ILE A 13 -10.50 3.87 13.33
C ILE A 13 -11.37 5.14 13.34
N PRO A 14 -12.32 5.33 14.29
CA PRO A 14 -13.21 6.49 14.35
C PRO A 14 -12.70 7.70 15.18
N LYS A 15 -13.40 8.83 14.98
CA LYS A 15 -13.04 10.25 15.23
C LYS A 15 -12.98 10.75 16.69
N GLN A 16 -13.30 9.96 17.71
CA GLN A 16 -13.47 10.51 19.08
C GLN A 16 -12.44 9.96 20.06
N PHE A 17 -11.75 10.88 20.74
CA PHE A 17 -10.80 10.70 21.85
C PHE A 17 -9.31 10.63 21.51
N LEU A 18 -8.80 11.77 21.04
CA LEU A 18 -7.46 12.24 21.38
C LEU A 18 -7.40 12.57 22.88
N GLU A 19 -6.81 11.67 23.67
CA GLU A 19 -5.86 11.95 24.75
C GLU A 19 -5.65 10.65 25.56
N ARG A 20 -4.41 10.13 25.58
CA ARG A 20 -3.89 8.95 26.31
C ARG A 20 -3.86 7.62 25.54
N ALA A 21 -2.89 7.47 24.64
CA ALA A 21 -2.36 6.15 24.26
C ALA A 21 -0.88 6.24 23.87
N TYR A 22 -0.05 6.72 24.80
CA TYR A 22 1.39 6.46 24.77
C TYR A 22 1.68 5.36 25.79
N ALA A 23 2.29 4.27 25.29
CA ALA A 23 2.83 3.09 26.00
C ALA A 23 2.05 1.77 25.85
N SER A 24 2.21 1.11 24.70
CA SER A 24 2.26 -0.37 24.55
C SER A 24 2.43 -0.65 23.06
N ASN A 25 3.63 -0.95 22.56
CA ASN A 25 4.08 -2.33 22.43
C ASN A 25 5.61 -2.39 22.46
N ALA A 26 6.14 -2.61 23.66
CA ALA A 26 7.44 -3.22 23.85
C ALA A 26 7.21 -4.31 24.90
N SER A 27 7.21 -5.57 24.47
CA SER A 27 7.29 -6.70 25.40
C SER A 27 8.50 -7.55 25.02
N GLU A 28 9.66 -7.14 25.52
CA GLU A 28 10.55 -8.07 26.21
C GLU A 28 11.09 -7.36 27.46
N SER A 29 11.12 -8.15 28.53
CA SER A 29 11.24 -7.79 29.94
C SER A 29 12.59 -7.21 30.35
N PHE A 30 12.56 -6.04 30.98
CA PHE A 30 13.45 -5.71 32.11
C PHE A 30 12.60 -5.08 33.22
N SER A 31 12.55 -5.75 34.36
CA SER A 31 11.87 -5.33 35.58
C SER A 31 12.55 -4.08 36.15
N TYR A 32 11.79 -2.98 36.24
CA TYR A 32 11.92 -2.02 37.34
C TYR A 32 10.54 -1.89 37.98
N ASP A 33 10.44 -2.42 39.19
CA ASP A 33 9.25 -2.35 40.02
C ASP A 33 9.08 -0.92 40.54
N LEU A 34 8.19 -0.15 39.90
CA LEU A 34 7.90 1.25 40.24
C LEU A 34 6.57 1.44 40.97
N GLY A 35 5.94 0.39 41.50
CA GLY A 35 4.85 0.51 42.48
C GLY A 35 3.60 1.29 42.01
N ILE A 36 3.40 1.48 40.71
CA ILE A 36 2.20 2.07 40.12
C ILE A 36 1.49 0.98 39.33
N ALA A 37 0.28 0.62 39.73
CA ALA A 37 -0.57 -0.30 38.98
C ALA A 37 -0.87 0.33 37.60
N TRP A 38 -0.32 -0.27 36.54
CA TRP A 38 -0.59 0.10 35.16
C TRP A 38 -1.77 -0.75 34.65
N GLU A 39 -2.94 -0.15 34.48
CA GLU A 39 -3.99 -0.72 33.64
C GLU A 39 -3.59 -0.52 32.17
N ALA A 40 -3.48 -1.61 31.41
CA ALA A 40 -3.13 -1.57 30.00
C ALA A 40 -4.20 -0.80 29.21
N PRO A 41 -3.84 0.09 28.28
CA PRO A 41 -4.82 0.73 27.41
C PRO A 41 -5.44 -0.34 26.50
N GLN A 42 -6.77 -0.48 26.54
CA GLN A 42 -7.49 -1.30 25.57
C GLN A 42 -7.33 -0.67 24.18
N ALA A 43 -6.74 -1.41 23.24
CA ALA A 43 -6.84 -1.09 21.82
C ALA A 43 -8.32 -1.22 21.42
N GLU A 44 -8.94 -0.15 20.93
CA GLU A 44 -10.30 -0.23 20.42
C GLU A 44 -10.34 -1.14 19.18
N PRO A 45 -11.41 -1.96 19.03
CA PRO A 45 -11.53 -2.87 17.91
C PRO A 45 -11.66 -2.07 16.62
N ALA A 46 -10.85 -2.40 15.62
CA ALA A 46 -10.94 -1.74 14.33
C ALA A 46 -12.29 -2.07 13.67
N ILE A 47 -12.94 -1.05 13.10
CA ILE A 47 -14.30 -1.14 12.55
C ILE A 47 -14.23 -1.90 11.25
N ALA A 48 -14.88 -3.05 11.18
CA ALA A 48 -15.00 -3.84 9.97
C ALA A 48 -16.11 -3.26 9.06
N LEU A 49 -15.77 -2.67 7.90
CA LEU A 49 -16.73 -2.24 6.87
C LEU A 49 -16.68 -3.09 5.60
N PRO A 50 -17.82 -3.42 4.97
CA PRO A 50 -17.82 -4.05 3.66
C PRO A 50 -16.92 -3.29 2.69
N ILE A 51 -16.08 -3.98 1.90
CA ILE A 51 -15.13 -3.29 1.00
C ILE A 51 -15.82 -2.27 0.06
N ALA A 52 -17.08 -2.53 -0.33
CA ALA A 52 -17.88 -1.63 -1.15
C ALA A 52 -18.28 -0.32 -0.45
N GLU A 53 -18.27 -0.32 0.88
CA GLU A 53 -18.67 0.79 1.76
C GLU A 53 -17.47 1.53 2.35
N VAL A 54 -16.23 1.09 2.08
CA VAL A 54 -15.02 1.75 2.55
C VAL A 54 -14.94 3.16 1.95
N PRO A 55 -15.00 4.23 2.78
CA PRO A 55 -14.99 5.59 2.27
C PRO A 55 -13.60 5.98 1.76
N LEU A 56 -13.55 6.71 0.64
CA LEU A 56 -12.34 7.43 0.23
C LEU A 56 -11.95 8.45 1.31
N GLY A 57 -10.66 8.55 1.59
CA GLY A 57 -10.12 9.40 2.66
C GLY A 57 -10.16 8.78 4.06
N SER A 58 -10.72 7.56 4.21
CA SER A 58 -10.56 6.77 5.44
C SER A 58 -9.13 6.24 5.58
N ARG A 59 -8.76 5.73 6.76
CA ARG A 59 -7.43 5.16 7.02
C ARG A 59 -7.47 3.69 7.38
N ILE A 60 -6.54 2.93 6.81
CA ILE A 60 -6.37 1.49 7.02
C ILE A 60 -5.03 1.23 7.68
N ASP A 61 -5.04 0.59 8.84
CA ASP A 61 -3.82 0.16 9.53
C ASP A 61 -3.47 -1.28 9.12
N SER A 62 -2.88 -1.40 7.92
CA SER A 62 -2.32 -2.66 7.43
C SER A 62 -0.86 -2.45 7.07
N LYS A 63 -0.04 -3.47 7.33
CA LYS A 63 1.40 -3.44 7.10
C LYS A 63 1.75 -4.48 6.07
N ASN A 64 2.41 -4.05 5.01
CA ASN A 64 2.85 -4.95 3.96
C ASN A 64 4.13 -5.66 4.42
N PRO A 65 4.14 -7.01 4.46
CA PRO A 65 5.28 -7.81 4.92
C PRO A 65 6.54 -7.59 4.08
N GLU A 66 6.38 -7.22 2.81
CA GLU A 66 7.46 -6.88 1.89
C GLU A 66 7.72 -5.39 1.79
N ALA A 67 6.76 -4.55 2.23
CA ALA A 67 6.94 -3.12 2.13
C ALA A 67 8.07 -2.64 3.03
N PHE A 68 8.93 -1.92 2.35
CA PHE A 68 9.86 -0.99 2.95
C PHE A 68 9.12 -0.02 3.86
N GLY A 69 9.74 0.23 5.02
CA GLY A 69 9.17 1.08 6.07
C GLY A 69 8.49 2.30 5.50
N ALA A 70 7.16 2.34 5.68
CA ALA A 70 6.25 3.44 5.40
C ALA A 70 6.95 4.58 4.64
N GLU A 71 6.71 4.65 3.32
CA GLU A 71 6.47 5.99 2.80
C GLU A 71 5.57 6.67 3.83
N ASN A 72 6.03 7.77 4.43
CA ASN A 72 5.20 8.43 5.43
C ASN A 72 3.83 8.64 4.77
N PRO A 73 2.73 8.25 5.44
CA PRO A 73 1.38 8.38 4.88
C PRO A 73 1.29 9.79 4.32
N ILE A 74 0.86 9.96 3.06
CA ILE A 74 0.96 11.23 2.31
C ILE A 74 0.89 12.41 3.29
N PRO A 75 2.03 13.03 3.66
CA PRO A 75 2.02 14.06 4.71
C PRO A 75 1.29 15.33 4.30
N ASP A 76 0.78 15.36 3.06
CA ASP A 76 0.26 16.54 2.36
C ASP A 76 -1.13 16.31 1.74
N ALA A 77 -1.80 15.19 2.03
CA ALA A 77 -3.18 15.00 1.60
C ALA A 77 -4.05 15.91 2.43
N HIS A 78 -4.55 16.97 1.79
CA HIS A 78 -5.37 17.97 2.46
C HIS A 78 -6.59 18.29 1.60
N GLU A 79 -7.74 18.41 2.24
CA GLU A 79 -9.04 18.60 1.59
C GLU A 79 -9.07 19.81 0.64
N SER A 80 -8.30 20.86 0.96
CA SER A 80 -8.18 22.06 0.12
C SER A 80 -7.31 21.88 -1.12
N THR A 81 -6.28 21.04 -1.05
CA THR A 81 -5.26 20.86 -2.11
C THR A 81 -5.50 19.62 -2.96
N TRP A 82 -6.43 18.75 -2.57
CA TRP A 82 -6.78 17.52 -3.28
C TRP A 82 -8.18 17.59 -3.90
N ARG A 83 -8.45 16.70 -4.85
CA ARG A 83 -9.76 16.55 -5.49
C ARG A 83 -10.10 15.08 -5.65
N LEU A 84 -11.40 14.81 -5.75
CA LEU A 84 -11.93 13.52 -6.14
C LEU A 84 -12.08 13.48 -7.66
N LEU A 85 -11.34 12.60 -8.31
CA LEU A 85 -11.43 12.33 -9.75
C LEU A 85 -12.22 11.04 -9.95
N SER A 86 -13.32 11.12 -10.69
CA SER A 86 -14.11 9.96 -11.10
C SER A 86 -13.83 9.68 -12.57
N ALA A 87 -13.58 8.42 -12.92
CA ALA A 87 -13.33 7.98 -14.29
C ALA A 87 -13.97 6.61 -14.55
N GLU A 88 -14.11 6.27 -15.83
CA GLU A 88 -14.62 4.96 -16.25
C GLU A 88 -13.72 4.40 -17.35
N ILE A 89 -13.43 3.10 -17.27
CA ILE A 89 -12.85 2.34 -18.37
C ILE A 89 -13.81 1.24 -18.81
N GLU A 90 -13.98 1.11 -20.12
CA GLU A 90 -14.65 -0.02 -20.75
C GLU A 90 -13.58 -0.93 -21.35
N ARG A 91 -13.51 -2.18 -20.87
CA ARG A 91 -12.56 -3.19 -21.38
C ARG A 91 -13.07 -3.79 -22.68
N GLU A 92 -12.18 -4.40 -23.45
CA GLU A 92 -12.52 -5.05 -24.72
C GLU A 92 -13.56 -6.18 -24.56
N ASP A 93 -13.62 -6.81 -23.39
CA ASP A 93 -14.61 -7.84 -23.04
C ASP A 93 -15.97 -7.28 -22.61
N GLY A 94 -16.15 -5.95 -22.67
CA GLY A 94 -17.37 -5.25 -22.29
C GLY A 94 -17.53 -5.03 -20.78
N ALA A 95 -16.58 -5.49 -19.96
CA ALA A 95 -16.57 -5.19 -18.54
C ALA A 95 -16.31 -3.69 -18.32
N ARG A 96 -17.11 -3.07 -17.45
CA ARG A 96 -16.93 -1.67 -17.05
C ARG A 96 -16.28 -1.59 -15.71
N ILE A 97 -15.36 -0.64 -15.58
CA ILE A 97 -14.68 -0.38 -14.32
C ILE A 97 -14.87 1.08 -13.98
N GLU A 98 -15.54 1.29 -12.85
CA GLU A 98 -15.71 2.60 -12.24
C GLU A 98 -14.50 2.85 -11.35
N VAL A 99 -13.89 4.02 -11.52
CA VAL A 99 -12.66 4.41 -10.85
C VAL A 99 -12.87 5.73 -10.15
N GLU A 100 -12.53 5.80 -8.88
CA GLU A 100 -12.50 7.04 -8.12
C GLU A 100 -11.15 7.18 -7.45
N LEU A 101 -10.51 8.33 -7.59
CA LEU A 101 -9.16 8.59 -7.11
C LEU A 101 -9.11 9.95 -6.40
N LEU A 102 -8.56 9.97 -5.19
CA LEU A 102 -8.10 11.17 -4.52
C LEU A 102 -6.72 11.52 -5.06
N ARG A 103 -6.57 12.72 -5.63
CA ARG A 103 -5.32 13.19 -6.23
C ARG A 103 -5.06 14.67 -5.92
N PRO A 104 -3.79 15.12 -5.89
CA PRO A 104 -3.44 16.54 -5.77
C PRO A 104 -4.04 17.35 -6.93
N LEU A 105 -4.60 18.52 -6.61
CA LEU A 105 -5.13 19.46 -7.61
C LEU A 105 -4.04 19.91 -8.59
N THR A 106 -2.82 20.14 -8.09
CA THR A 106 -1.68 20.55 -8.93
C THR A 106 -1.38 19.54 -10.02
N TRP A 107 -1.38 18.24 -9.69
CA TRP A 107 -1.20 17.17 -10.67
C TRP A 107 -2.33 17.16 -11.70
N ILE A 108 -3.59 17.31 -11.26
CA ILE A 108 -4.75 17.38 -12.15
C ILE A 108 -4.59 18.55 -13.15
N GLU A 109 -4.19 19.72 -12.66
CA GLU A 109 -3.99 20.93 -13.46
C GLU A 109 -2.80 20.78 -14.43
N GLU A 110 -1.67 20.23 -13.98
CA GLU A 110 -0.48 19.97 -14.80
C GLU A 110 -0.77 19.02 -15.97
N GLN A 111 -1.61 18.01 -15.75
CA GLN A 111 -2.05 17.09 -16.80
C GLN A 111 -3.15 17.67 -17.69
N GLY A 112 -3.70 18.84 -17.35
CA GLY A 112 -4.82 19.46 -18.06
C GLY A 112 -6.11 18.64 -17.96
N PHE A 113 -6.28 17.89 -16.87
CA PHE A 113 -7.43 17.02 -16.70
C PHE A 113 -8.71 17.81 -16.41
N GLN A 114 -9.76 17.41 -17.10
CA GLN A 114 -11.13 17.93 -17.01
C GLN A 114 -12.10 16.81 -17.39
N ALA A 115 -13.39 16.99 -17.15
CA ALA A 115 -14.39 16.03 -17.61
C ALA A 115 -14.26 15.79 -19.12
N GLY A 116 -14.23 14.52 -19.53
CA GLY A 116 -14.00 14.08 -20.91
C GLY A 116 -12.52 13.92 -21.30
N ALA A 117 -11.56 14.36 -20.48
CA ALA A 117 -10.16 14.03 -20.66
C ALA A 117 -9.89 12.54 -20.36
N HIS A 118 -8.70 12.05 -20.74
CA HIS A 118 -8.34 10.65 -20.62
C HIS A 118 -7.17 10.47 -19.66
N LEU A 119 -7.32 9.54 -18.71
CA LEU A 119 -6.30 9.11 -17.77
C LEU A 119 -5.87 7.69 -18.14
N TYR A 120 -4.58 7.46 -18.40
CA TYR A 120 -4.09 6.11 -18.61
C TYR A 120 -3.98 5.38 -17.26
N LEU A 121 -4.60 4.22 -17.15
CA LEU A 121 -4.53 3.34 -15.98
C LEU A 121 -3.91 2.01 -16.38
N GLN A 122 -2.94 1.57 -15.60
CA GLN A 122 -2.38 0.23 -15.64
C GLN A 122 -2.56 -0.37 -14.24
N LEU A 123 -3.49 -1.30 -14.09
CA LEU A 123 -3.79 -1.98 -12.82
C LEU A 123 -3.84 -3.47 -13.13
N GLU A 124 -2.67 -4.10 -13.03
CA GLU A 124 -2.44 -5.50 -13.41
C GLU A 124 -3.33 -6.46 -12.60
N GLU A 125 -3.51 -6.22 -11.30
CA GLU A 125 -4.46 -6.97 -10.45
C GLU A 125 -5.95 -6.86 -10.85
N LEU A 126 -6.29 -5.83 -11.64
CA LEU A 126 -7.64 -5.64 -12.20
C LEU A 126 -7.74 -6.12 -13.65
N ASN A 127 -6.62 -6.57 -14.23
CA ASN A 127 -6.47 -6.80 -15.66
C ASN A 127 -6.87 -5.56 -16.49
N VAL A 128 -6.41 -4.39 -16.04
CA VAL A 128 -6.66 -3.09 -16.66
C VAL A 128 -5.37 -2.53 -17.21
N ALA A 129 -5.34 -2.28 -18.52
CA ALA A 129 -4.34 -1.44 -19.16
C ALA A 129 -5.04 -0.64 -20.26
N GLY A 130 -5.30 0.65 -20.01
CA GLY A 130 -6.03 1.45 -20.98
C GLY A 130 -6.39 2.86 -20.52
N TRP A 131 -6.98 3.60 -21.44
CA TRP A 131 -7.44 4.97 -21.21
C TRP A 131 -8.81 4.96 -20.55
N ALA A 132 -8.89 5.48 -19.32
CA ALA A 132 -10.13 5.78 -18.66
C ALA A 132 -10.61 7.20 -19.02
N THR A 133 -11.89 7.37 -19.28
CA THR A 133 -12.50 8.68 -19.51
C THR A 133 -12.88 9.31 -18.17
N ILE A 134 -12.35 10.49 -17.89
CA ILE A 134 -12.69 11.26 -16.69
C ILE A 134 -14.15 11.72 -16.79
N ARG A 135 -14.94 11.39 -15.77
CA ARG A 135 -16.36 11.73 -15.65
C ARG A 135 -16.57 13.03 -14.87
N SER A 136 -15.91 13.17 -13.73
CA SER A 136 -15.99 14.38 -12.90
C SER A 136 -14.70 14.63 -12.13
N ILE A 137 -14.50 15.89 -11.73
CA ILE A 137 -13.49 16.33 -10.79
C ILE A 137 -14.21 17.17 -9.75
N GLU A 138 -14.27 16.67 -8.52
CA GLU A 138 -15.07 17.21 -7.43
C GLU A 138 -14.19 17.59 -6.25
N SER A 139 -14.76 18.35 -5.31
CA SER A 139 -14.08 18.67 -4.04
C SER A 139 -13.64 17.39 -3.34
N CYS A 140 -12.47 17.43 -2.68
CA CYS A 140 -12.03 16.32 -1.86
C CYS A 140 -13.08 16.04 -0.76
N PRO A 141 -13.48 14.77 -0.53
CA PRO A 141 -14.25 14.41 0.64
C PRO A 141 -13.42 14.65 1.92
N PRO A 142 -14.06 14.66 3.10
CA PRO A 142 -13.35 14.78 4.36
C PRO A 142 -12.30 13.69 4.51
N LEU A 143 -11.08 14.07 4.89
CA LEU A 143 -9.99 13.13 5.13
C LEU A 143 -9.96 12.76 6.61
N SER A 144 -9.79 11.47 6.89
CA SER A 144 -9.65 10.98 8.26
C SER A 144 -8.25 11.29 8.79
N ASP A 145 -8.19 11.84 9.99
CA ASP A 145 -6.95 11.94 10.78
C ASP A 145 -6.66 10.61 11.49
N GLY A 146 -5.42 10.39 11.92
CA GLY A 146 -5.04 9.24 12.75
C GLY A 146 -4.01 8.30 12.11
N HIS A 147 -3.85 7.12 12.71
CA HIS A 147 -2.90 6.09 12.28
C HIS A 147 -3.41 5.30 11.05
N GLY A 148 -2.50 4.60 10.38
CA GLY A 148 -2.79 3.91 9.11
C GLY A 148 -2.65 4.81 7.89
N ASN A 149 -2.81 4.21 6.70
CA ASN A 149 -2.63 4.91 5.43
C ASN A 149 -3.97 5.24 4.80
N LEU A 150 -4.00 6.32 4.01
CA LEU A 150 -5.21 6.82 3.39
C LEU A 150 -5.69 5.87 2.29
N VAL A 151 -7.01 5.66 2.25
CA VAL A 151 -7.68 5.08 1.09
C VAL A 151 -7.81 6.17 0.04
N THR A 152 -6.95 6.13 -0.97
CA THR A 152 -6.84 7.14 -2.04
C THR A 152 -7.55 6.73 -3.31
N GLY A 153 -8.06 5.51 -3.40
CA GLY A 153 -8.74 5.05 -4.59
C GLY A 153 -9.77 3.96 -4.32
N ARG A 154 -10.77 3.89 -5.19
CA ARG A 154 -11.80 2.86 -5.20
C ARG A 154 -12.01 2.41 -6.64
N PHE A 155 -12.06 1.10 -6.83
CA PHE A 155 -12.29 0.47 -8.13
C PHE A 155 -13.45 -0.50 -8.03
N VAL A 156 -14.39 -0.40 -8.95
CA VAL A 156 -15.53 -1.31 -9.04
C VAL A 156 -15.54 -1.92 -10.43
N THR A 157 -15.24 -3.21 -10.54
CA THR A 157 -15.38 -3.94 -11.81
C THR A 157 -16.76 -4.58 -11.86
N ARG A 158 -17.56 -4.17 -12.83
CA ARG A 158 -18.91 -4.68 -13.05
C ARG A 158 -18.87 -6.00 -13.81
N GLY A 159 -19.58 -7.00 -13.28
CA GLY A 159 -19.78 -8.28 -13.97
C GLY A 159 -18.51 -9.12 -14.18
N ALA A 160 -17.56 -9.12 -13.24
CA ALA A 160 -16.38 -9.98 -13.31
C ALA A 160 -16.75 -11.47 -13.27
N THR A 161 -16.05 -12.29 -14.07
CA THR A 161 -16.36 -13.71 -14.28
C THR A 161 -15.21 -14.66 -13.90
N ASN A 162 -14.09 -14.13 -13.42
CA ASN A 162 -12.91 -14.90 -13.04
C ASN A 162 -12.84 -15.05 -11.51
N LEU A 163 -13.90 -15.58 -10.88
CA LEU A 163 -14.01 -15.60 -9.42
C LEU A 163 -13.55 -16.94 -8.83
N VAL A 164 -13.00 -16.85 -7.61
CA VAL A 164 -12.59 -17.97 -6.76
C VAL A 164 -13.22 -17.78 -5.39
N GLU A 165 -13.83 -18.85 -4.90
CA GLU A 165 -14.23 -19.02 -3.51
C GLU A 165 -13.20 -19.92 -2.83
N ALA A 166 -12.47 -19.39 -1.85
CA ALA A 166 -11.48 -20.10 -1.05
C ALA A 166 -12.03 -20.29 0.37
N THR A 167 -12.08 -21.53 0.84
CA THR A 167 -12.47 -21.85 2.23
C THR A 167 -11.21 -22.19 3.02
N PHE A 168 -11.11 -21.64 4.23
CA PHE A 168 -9.98 -21.83 5.14
C PHE A 168 -10.32 -22.72 6.34
N SER A 169 -9.29 -23.16 7.06
CA SER A 169 -9.36 -24.14 8.16
C SER A 169 -10.28 -23.76 9.32
N ASP A 170 -10.53 -22.47 9.52
CA ASP A 170 -11.44 -21.93 10.55
C ASP A 170 -12.89 -21.76 10.05
N GLY A 171 -13.15 -22.10 8.78
CA GLY A 171 -14.42 -21.87 8.10
C GLY A 171 -14.56 -20.50 7.44
N THR A 172 -13.52 -19.65 7.49
CA THR A 172 -13.49 -18.38 6.76
C THR A 172 -13.60 -18.63 5.26
N ILE A 173 -14.39 -17.81 4.57
CA ILE A 173 -14.56 -17.86 3.12
C ILE A 173 -14.10 -16.54 2.51
N LEU A 174 -13.10 -16.62 1.63
CA LEU A 174 -12.65 -15.50 0.82
C LEU A 174 -13.15 -15.68 -0.61
N ASN A 175 -13.90 -14.68 -1.09
CA ASN A 175 -14.46 -14.63 -2.43
C ASN A 175 -13.82 -13.46 -3.18
N GLY A 176 -13.12 -13.73 -4.27
CA GLY A 176 -12.42 -12.71 -5.04
C GLY A 176 -12.04 -13.17 -6.44
N THR A 177 -11.36 -12.32 -7.19
CA THR A 177 -10.83 -12.69 -8.51
C THR A 177 -9.67 -13.68 -8.37
N SER A 178 -9.56 -14.63 -9.30
CA SER A 178 -8.49 -15.66 -9.30
C SER A 178 -7.07 -15.11 -9.29
N ILE A 179 -6.91 -13.90 -9.83
CA ILE A 179 -5.61 -13.20 -9.92
C ILE A 179 -5.30 -12.33 -8.71
N HIS A 180 -6.20 -12.22 -7.73
CA HIS A 180 -5.98 -11.30 -6.61
C HIS A 180 -4.87 -11.83 -5.69
N PRO A 181 -3.82 -11.05 -5.37
CA PRO A 181 -2.71 -11.58 -4.60
C PRO A 181 -3.02 -11.68 -3.10
N VAL A 182 -2.67 -12.81 -2.51
CA VAL A 182 -2.78 -13.12 -1.07
C VAL A 182 -1.39 -13.49 -0.54
N TRP A 183 -1.07 -13.05 0.68
CA TRP A 183 0.24 -13.34 1.27
C TRP A 183 0.36 -14.80 1.71
N SER A 184 1.21 -15.57 1.04
CA SER A 184 1.54 -16.95 1.41
C SER A 184 2.67 -16.97 2.44
N LEU A 185 2.44 -17.67 3.55
CA LEU A 185 3.45 -17.90 4.59
C LEU A 185 4.39 -19.05 4.24
N ASP A 186 3.98 -19.97 3.36
CA ASP A 186 4.80 -21.10 2.95
C ASP A 186 5.80 -20.69 1.86
N ARG A 187 5.38 -19.82 0.94
CA ARG A 187 6.23 -19.30 -0.14
C ARG A 187 6.91 -17.98 0.20
N LEU A 188 6.40 -17.26 1.19
CA LEU A 188 6.85 -15.91 1.58
C LEU A 188 6.79 -14.94 0.39
N GLU A 189 5.71 -15.00 -0.39
CA GLU A 189 5.45 -14.16 -1.55
C GLU A 189 3.93 -13.91 -1.71
N TRP A 190 3.58 -12.95 -2.56
CA TRP A 190 2.20 -12.72 -2.99
C TRP A 190 1.79 -13.76 -4.03
N VAL A 191 0.79 -14.58 -3.70
CA VAL A 191 0.30 -15.66 -4.57
C VAL A 191 -1.10 -15.31 -5.06
N PRO A 192 -1.41 -15.44 -6.37
CA PRO A 192 -2.77 -15.32 -6.86
C PRO A 192 -3.73 -16.27 -6.14
N LEU A 193 -4.90 -15.79 -5.71
CA LEU A 193 -5.89 -16.57 -4.96
C LEU A 193 -6.27 -17.89 -5.64
N GLY A 194 -6.33 -17.92 -6.98
CA GLY A 194 -6.61 -19.12 -7.76
C GLY A 194 -5.46 -20.12 -7.87
N GLU A 195 -4.24 -19.71 -7.51
CA GLU A 195 -3.01 -20.50 -7.58
C GLU A 195 -2.55 -21.02 -6.21
N LEU A 196 -3.20 -20.59 -5.12
CA LEU A 196 -2.97 -21.17 -3.79
C LEU A 196 -3.22 -22.68 -3.82
N GLU A 197 -2.26 -23.43 -3.28
CA GLU A 197 -2.35 -24.87 -3.14
C GLU A 197 -3.20 -25.24 -1.93
N ILE A 198 -3.90 -26.38 -2.02
CA ILE A 198 -4.56 -26.93 -0.83
C ILE A 198 -3.47 -27.23 0.20
N ASP A 199 -3.78 -26.98 1.47
CA ASP A 199 -2.88 -27.03 2.60
C ASP A 199 -1.91 -25.83 2.73
N GLU A 200 -1.91 -24.88 1.80
CA GLU A 200 -1.07 -23.67 1.87
C GLU A 200 -1.56 -22.68 2.94
N GLN A 201 -0.63 -22.09 3.69
CA GLN A 201 -0.93 -21.16 4.78
C GLN A 201 -0.89 -19.69 4.35
N VAL A 202 -1.92 -18.92 4.68
CA VAL A 202 -2.01 -17.48 4.45
C VAL A 202 -1.97 -16.68 5.76
N HIS A 203 -1.53 -15.42 5.69
CA HIS A 203 -1.50 -14.54 6.86
C HIS A 203 -2.88 -13.98 7.20
N SER A 204 -3.34 -14.20 8.42
CA SER A 204 -4.58 -13.63 9.00
C SER A 204 -4.29 -12.90 10.33
N ASN A 205 -5.30 -12.38 11.02
CA ASN A 205 -5.15 -11.67 12.30
C ASN A 205 -4.79 -12.61 13.45
N ASP A 206 -5.47 -13.76 13.55
CA ASP A 206 -5.36 -14.68 14.68
C ASP A 206 -4.34 -15.81 14.44
N GLY A 207 -3.50 -15.65 13.42
CA GLY A 207 -2.45 -16.60 13.03
C GLY A 207 -2.59 -17.08 11.57
N PRO A 208 -1.79 -18.06 11.15
CA PRO A 208 -1.91 -18.66 9.82
C PRO A 208 -3.25 -19.35 9.61
N LEU A 209 -3.85 -19.17 8.44
CA LEU A 209 -5.02 -19.94 7.99
C LEU A 209 -4.65 -20.84 6.83
N GLN A 210 -5.05 -22.10 6.91
CA GLN A 210 -4.76 -23.08 5.87
C GLN A 210 -5.88 -23.13 4.83
N LEU A 211 -5.56 -23.12 3.54
CA LEU A 211 -6.55 -23.32 2.47
C LEU A 211 -7.03 -24.78 2.48
N VAL A 212 -8.33 -25.00 2.70
CA VAL A 212 -8.92 -26.36 2.72
C VAL A 212 -9.67 -26.71 1.44
N SER A 213 -10.22 -25.72 0.74
CA SER A 213 -10.88 -25.93 -0.54
C SER A 213 -10.92 -24.67 -1.39
N ARG A 214 -11.01 -24.85 -2.71
CA ARG A 214 -11.25 -23.76 -3.66
C ARG A 214 -12.28 -24.15 -4.72
N ALA A 215 -13.14 -23.22 -5.10
CA ALA A 215 -14.11 -23.37 -6.18
C ALA A 215 -14.05 -22.17 -7.13
N PHE A 216 -14.12 -22.42 -8.44
CA PHE A 216 -14.12 -21.37 -9.47
C PHE A 216 -15.56 -21.08 -9.92
N HIS A 217 -15.88 -19.79 -10.06
CA HIS A 217 -17.19 -19.33 -10.46
C HIS A 217 -17.10 -18.35 -11.63
N HIS A 218 -17.98 -18.55 -12.62
CA HIS A 218 -18.07 -17.71 -13.81
C HIS A 218 -19.32 -16.84 -13.87
N GLN A 219 -20.12 -16.84 -12.81
CA GLN A 219 -21.29 -15.98 -12.72
C GLN A 219 -20.83 -14.51 -12.62
N PRO A 220 -21.24 -13.64 -13.56
CA PRO A 220 -20.89 -12.22 -13.51
C PRO A 220 -21.26 -11.63 -12.15
N THR A 221 -20.24 -11.15 -11.43
CA THR A 221 -20.44 -10.51 -10.12
C THR A 221 -19.61 -9.25 -10.04
N ASP A 222 -20.18 -8.22 -9.41
CA ASP A 222 -19.45 -7.00 -9.13
C ASP A 222 -18.40 -7.25 -8.04
N VAL A 223 -17.20 -6.76 -8.30
CA VAL A 223 -16.06 -6.90 -7.38
C VAL A 223 -15.41 -5.56 -7.14
N TYR A 224 -14.84 -5.43 -5.95
CA TYR A 224 -14.36 -4.17 -5.41
C TYR A 224 -12.87 -4.26 -5.10
N ASN A 225 -12.20 -3.11 -5.20
CA ASN A 225 -10.84 -2.94 -4.74
C ASN A 225 -10.64 -1.51 -4.24
N VAL A 226 -9.63 -1.32 -3.40
CA VAL A 226 -9.24 -0.02 -2.86
C VAL A 226 -7.76 0.23 -3.12
N GLU A 227 -7.40 1.49 -3.38
CA GLU A 227 -6.01 1.93 -3.34
C GLU A 227 -5.72 2.43 -1.93
N VAL A 228 -4.87 1.70 -1.22
CA VAL A 228 -4.29 2.12 0.06
C VAL A 228 -2.92 2.73 -0.22
N ASP A 229 -2.76 3.98 0.20
CA ASP A 229 -1.50 4.72 0.10
C ASP A 229 -0.34 3.97 0.78
N CYS A 230 0.86 4.09 0.21
CA CYS A 230 2.14 3.59 0.72
C CYS A 230 2.29 2.06 0.87
N GLU A 231 1.46 1.43 1.70
CA GLU A 231 1.62 0.02 2.06
C GLU A 231 1.06 -0.92 1.00
N HIS A 232 0.11 -0.46 0.18
CA HIS A 232 -0.44 -1.26 -0.93
C HIS A 232 -0.97 -2.64 -0.48
N VAL A 233 -1.46 -2.72 0.76
CA VAL A 233 -2.11 -3.90 1.32
C VAL A 233 -3.27 -3.50 2.20
N TYR A 234 -4.20 -4.43 2.37
CA TYR A 234 -5.28 -4.33 3.34
C TYR A 234 -5.69 -5.73 3.82
N ARG A 235 -6.48 -5.77 4.88
CA ARG A 235 -7.02 -7.01 5.46
C ARG A 235 -8.49 -7.16 5.12
N VAL A 236 -8.89 -8.40 4.83
CA VAL A 236 -10.22 -8.73 4.32
C VAL A 236 -10.89 -9.80 5.17
N GLY A 237 -12.14 -9.52 5.49
CA GLY A 237 -13.03 -10.44 6.18
C GLY A 237 -12.73 -10.58 7.66
N ASP A 238 -13.58 -11.36 8.35
CA ASP A 238 -13.56 -11.45 9.81
C ASP A 238 -12.20 -11.94 10.34
N ALA A 239 -11.56 -12.88 9.64
CA ALA A 239 -10.21 -13.35 9.97
C ALA A 239 -9.09 -12.37 9.56
N GLY A 240 -9.39 -11.33 8.79
CA GLY A 240 -8.42 -10.33 8.34
C GLY A 240 -7.30 -10.91 7.49
N ILE A 241 -7.67 -11.69 6.46
CA ILE A 241 -6.71 -12.25 5.49
C ILE A 241 -6.02 -11.09 4.78
N LEU A 242 -4.69 -11.13 4.75
CA LEU A 242 -3.86 -10.09 4.17
C LEU A 242 -3.81 -10.22 2.64
N VAL A 243 -4.28 -9.19 1.95
CA VAL A 243 -4.27 -9.10 0.49
C VAL A 243 -3.51 -7.86 0.03
N HIS A 244 -3.06 -7.90 -1.22
CA HIS A 244 -2.37 -6.78 -1.85
C HIS A 244 -3.35 -5.93 -2.68
N ASN A 245 -3.15 -4.62 -2.68
CA ASN A 245 -3.63 -3.72 -3.74
C ASN A 245 -2.45 -3.17 -4.52
N THR A 246 -2.31 -3.57 -5.77
CA THR A 246 -1.38 -2.96 -6.72
C THR A 246 -1.63 -1.45 -6.86
N CYS A 247 -0.55 -0.69 -6.96
CA CYS A 247 -0.55 0.52 -7.78
C CYS A 247 0.45 0.34 -8.93
N ALA A 248 0.04 0.57 -10.18
CA ALA A 248 1.00 1.15 -11.11
C ALA A 248 1.03 2.65 -10.84
N GLY A 249 2.22 3.22 -10.76
CA GLY A 249 2.36 4.58 -10.33
C GLY A 249 3.79 5.09 -10.38
N ASP A 250 3.86 6.39 -10.23
CA ASP A 250 5.08 7.18 -10.19
C ASP A 250 5.97 6.74 -9.01
N HIS A 251 7.10 6.09 -9.30
CA HIS A 251 8.07 5.57 -8.33
C HIS A 251 9.04 6.65 -7.84
N HIS A 252 9.28 6.65 -6.53
CA HIS A 252 10.32 7.43 -5.87
C HIS A 252 11.69 6.75 -5.99
N MET A 253 12.53 7.23 -6.91
CA MET A 253 13.92 6.81 -6.99
C MET A 253 14.72 7.21 -5.75
N VAL A 254 14.32 8.27 -5.04
CA VAL A 254 14.78 8.57 -3.68
C VAL A 254 13.61 8.28 -2.72
N PRO A 255 13.58 7.12 -2.05
CA PRO A 255 12.47 6.77 -1.17
C PRO A 255 12.28 7.78 -0.03
N LYS A 256 11.03 8.06 0.33
CA LYS A 256 10.70 8.96 1.46
C LYS A 256 11.29 8.48 2.78
N SER A 257 11.33 7.17 2.99
CA SER A 257 11.95 6.53 4.15
C SER A 257 13.47 6.81 4.24
N LEU A 258 14.11 7.09 3.10
CA LEU A 258 15.48 7.56 2.99
C LEU A 258 15.59 9.07 2.85
N GLY A 259 14.59 9.83 3.32
CA GLY A 259 14.63 11.28 3.56
C GLY A 259 14.21 12.16 2.39
N SER A 260 13.55 11.58 1.38
CA SER A 260 12.86 12.38 0.36
C SER A 260 11.53 12.91 0.87
N SER A 261 11.18 14.13 0.48
CA SER A 261 9.85 14.72 0.61
C SER A 261 9.34 15.18 -0.75
N THR A 262 9.79 14.54 -1.84
CA THR A 262 9.27 14.82 -3.18
C THR A 262 7.74 14.62 -3.16
N PRO A 263 6.96 15.58 -3.66
CA PRO A 263 5.50 15.48 -3.63
C PRO A 263 5.01 14.23 -4.37
N TYR A 264 3.90 13.68 -3.88
CA TYR A 264 3.24 12.54 -4.51
C TYR A 264 2.83 12.88 -5.95
N ARG A 265 3.11 11.96 -6.89
CA ARG A 265 2.88 12.12 -8.35
C ARG A 265 3.51 13.37 -8.96
N HIS A 266 4.57 13.90 -8.35
CA HIS A 266 5.34 14.97 -8.96
C HIS A 266 5.94 14.51 -10.29
N SER A 267 5.99 15.40 -11.28
CA SER A 267 6.48 15.11 -12.65
C SER A 267 7.92 14.59 -12.74
N SER A 268 8.68 14.63 -11.64
CA SER A 268 10.05 14.10 -11.55
C SER A 268 10.13 12.61 -11.20
N LEU A 269 9.02 12.00 -10.78
CA LEU A 269 8.95 10.60 -10.39
C LEU A 269 8.92 9.71 -11.64
N THR A 270 9.35 8.46 -11.48
CA THR A 270 9.51 7.55 -12.63
C THR A 270 8.29 6.64 -12.78
N PRO A 271 7.59 6.66 -13.92
CA PRO A 271 6.52 5.70 -14.15
C PRO A 271 7.13 4.30 -14.30
N LEU A 272 6.71 3.37 -13.45
CA LEU A 272 7.06 1.95 -13.52
C LEU A 272 5.80 1.11 -13.69
N THR A 273 5.93 0.01 -14.42
CA THR A 273 4.94 -1.09 -14.36
C THR A 273 4.98 -1.75 -12.98
N GLU A 274 3.95 -2.51 -12.62
CA GLU A 274 3.94 -3.21 -11.32
C GLU A 274 5.12 -4.19 -11.22
N ALA A 275 5.33 -5.01 -12.26
CA ALA A 275 6.43 -5.97 -12.29
C ALA A 275 7.79 -5.29 -12.11
N GLU A 276 8.03 -4.15 -12.76
CA GLU A 276 9.25 -3.37 -12.58
C GLU A 276 9.36 -2.78 -11.16
N HIS A 277 8.27 -2.25 -10.63
CA HIS A 277 8.22 -1.63 -9.31
C HIS A 277 8.54 -2.66 -8.21
N THR A 278 7.86 -3.80 -8.23
CA THR A 278 8.05 -4.91 -7.27
C THR A 278 9.47 -5.46 -7.36
N ALA A 279 9.98 -5.71 -8.57
CA ALA A 279 11.34 -6.23 -8.76
C ALA A 279 12.41 -5.23 -8.29
N LEU A 280 12.20 -3.94 -8.51
CA LEU A 280 13.12 -2.88 -8.08
C LEU A 280 13.16 -2.80 -6.56
N HIS A 281 12.01 -2.81 -5.89
CA HIS A 281 11.94 -2.82 -4.43
C HIS A 281 12.60 -4.05 -3.83
N ALA A 282 12.30 -5.25 -4.31
CA ALA A 282 12.92 -6.48 -3.82
C ALA A 282 14.47 -6.42 -3.88
N ALA A 283 15.01 -5.91 -4.99
CA ALA A 283 16.44 -5.75 -5.17
C ALA A 283 17.03 -4.64 -4.28
N LEU A 284 16.36 -3.49 -4.19
CA LEU A 284 16.77 -2.37 -3.35
C LEU A 284 16.80 -2.76 -1.87
N ASN A 285 15.81 -3.53 -1.42
CA ASN A 285 15.71 -4.05 -0.07
C ASN A 285 16.89 -4.93 0.28
N THR A 286 17.21 -5.86 -0.62
CA THR A 286 18.37 -6.75 -0.49
C THR A 286 19.66 -5.95 -0.38
N HIS A 287 19.82 -4.91 -1.21
CA HIS A 287 20.97 -4.01 -1.14
C HIS A 287 21.05 -3.28 0.20
N LEU A 288 19.99 -2.58 0.61
CA LEU A 288 20.00 -1.75 1.81
C LEU A 288 20.15 -2.56 3.11
N ARG A 289 19.67 -3.81 3.14
CA ARG A 289 19.89 -4.74 4.26
C ARG A 289 21.36 -5.13 4.40
N SER A 290 22.10 -5.18 3.29
CA SER A 290 23.54 -5.45 3.30
C SER A 290 24.38 -4.24 3.74
N VAL A 291 23.81 -3.03 3.70
CA VAL A 291 24.49 -1.82 4.14
C VAL A 291 24.38 -1.70 5.66
N THR A 292 25.41 -2.18 6.36
CA THR A 292 25.47 -2.17 7.82
C THR A 292 26.53 -1.23 8.38
N LYS A 293 26.32 -0.73 9.60
CA LYS A 293 27.39 -0.16 10.44
C LYS A 293 27.13 -0.39 11.92
N THR A 294 28.15 -0.16 12.75
CA THR A 294 28.05 -0.35 14.21
C THR A 294 27.82 0.99 14.90
N ILE A 295 26.76 1.09 15.69
CA ILE A 295 26.44 2.26 16.53
C ILE A 295 26.24 1.77 17.96
N GLY A 296 27.04 2.28 18.92
CA GLY A 296 26.91 1.91 20.33
C GLY A 296 27.05 0.40 20.60
N GLY A 297 27.88 -0.31 19.81
CA GLY A 297 28.06 -1.76 19.92
C GLY A 297 26.97 -2.61 19.27
N LYS A 298 25.93 -2.00 18.68
CA LYS A 298 24.88 -2.70 17.93
C LYS A 298 25.10 -2.54 16.43
N VAL A 299 24.92 -3.61 15.68
CA VAL A 299 24.88 -3.55 14.21
C VAL A 299 23.51 -3.03 13.79
N VAL A 300 23.50 -2.00 12.97
CA VAL A 300 22.30 -1.44 12.32
C VAL A 300 22.49 -1.50 10.81
N ASP A 301 21.39 -1.61 10.07
CA ASP A 301 21.39 -1.58 8.61
C ASP A 301 20.51 -0.46 8.05
N MET A 302 20.67 -0.18 6.76
CA MET A 302 19.98 0.91 6.07
C MET A 302 18.62 0.49 5.50
N MET A 303 18.07 -0.68 5.88
CA MET A 303 16.79 -1.17 5.36
C MET A 303 15.61 -0.75 6.27
N PRO A 304 14.81 0.27 5.87
CA PRO A 304 13.53 0.58 6.47
C PRO A 304 12.61 -0.62 6.66
N ARG A 305 12.14 -0.83 7.90
CA ARG A 305 11.14 -1.86 8.29
C ARG A 305 10.51 -1.51 9.64
N ALA A 306 9.52 -2.27 10.11
CA ALA A 306 8.76 -2.01 11.34
C ALA A 306 9.63 -1.64 12.57
N TYR A 307 10.77 -2.33 12.75
CA TYR A 307 11.71 -2.11 13.87
C TYR A 307 12.96 -1.29 13.49
N ASN A 308 12.98 -0.71 12.28
CA ASN A 308 14.02 0.18 11.77
C ASN A 308 13.36 1.23 10.87
N SER A 309 12.54 2.11 11.44
CA SER A 309 11.72 3.06 10.66
C SER A 309 12.58 4.02 9.84
N GLY A 310 12.00 4.65 8.82
CA GLY A 310 12.68 5.69 8.03
C GLY A 310 13.33 6.77 8.90
N ALA A 311 12.65 7.23 9.96
CA ALA A 311 13.22 8.17 10.92
C ALA A 311 14.43 7.62 11.69
N VAL A 312 14.42 6.32 12.05
CA VAL A 312 15.58 5.64 12.67
C VAL A 312 16.73 5.52 11.66
N VAL A 313 16.43 5.15 10.42
CA VAL A 313 17.43 5.06 9.34
C VAL A 313 18.06 6.42 9.05
N GLN A 314 17.27 7.48 8.95
CA GLN A 314 17.77 8.84 8.72
C GLN A 314 18.58 9.40 9.90
N ARG A 315 18.30 8.94 11.13
CA ARG A 315 19.11 9.26 12.31
C ARG A 315 20.44 8.50 12.32
N ASN A 316 20.40 7.21 11.96
CA ASN A 316 21.56 6.34 11.99
C ASN A 316 22.49 6.59 10.79
N PHE A 317 21.94 6.86 9.61
CA PHE A 317 22.66 7.10 8.36
C PHE A 317 22.42 8.52 7.87
N THR A 318 23.52 9.27 7.74
CA THR A 318 23.51 10.63 7.20
C THR A 318 22.93 10.66 5.78
N ARG A 319 22.42 11.82 5.38
CA ARG A 319 21.95 12.07 4.00
C ARG A 319 22.96 11.61 2.95
N THR A 320 24.24 11.95 3.14
CA THR A 320 25.31 11.56 2.22
C THR A 320 25.51 10.05 2.15
N GLU A 321 25.44 9.34 3.29
CA GLU A 321 25.52 7.88 3.30
C GLU A 321 24.33 7.26 2.53
N ARG A 322 23.11 7.71 2.83
CA ARG A 322 21.88 7.22 2.17
C ARG A 322 21.93 7.41 0.65
N LEU A 323 22.23 8.62 0.20
CA LEU A 323 22.29 8.94 -1.24
C LEU A 323 23.43 8.22 -1.96
N LYS A 324 24.55 7.97 -1.28
CA LYS A 324 25.68 7.23 -1.85
C LYS A 324 25.32 5.77 -2.11
N GLU A 325 24.61 5.13 -1.20
CA GLU A 325 24.19 3.73 -1.40
C GLU A 325 23.09 3.61 -2.46
N LEU A 326 22.13 4.53 -2.51
CA LEU A 326 21.18 4.61 -3.63
C LEU A 326 21.90 4.75 -4.98
N ALA A 327 22.89 5.65 -5.07
CA ALA A 327 23.68 5.82 -6.29
C ALA A 327 24.52 4.59 -6.65
N LYS A 328 24.91 3.75 -5.68
CA LYS A 328 25.59 2.47 -5.96
C LYS A 328 24.62 1.44 -6.48
N PHE A 329 23.45 1.32 -5.85
CA PHE A 329 22.38 0.42 -6.27
C PHE A 329 21.96 0.69 -7.71
N TYR A 330 21.52 1.91 -8.01
CA TYR A 330 21.03 2.25 -9.36
C TYR A 330 22.09 2.22 -10.45
N ARG A 331 23.39 2.25 -10.10
CA ARG A 331 24.47 2.09 -11.08
C ARG A 331 24.56 0.67 -11.63
N VAL A 332 24.14 -0.33 -10.86
CA VAL A 332 24.31 -1.75 -11.22
C VAL A 332 23.00 -2.47 -11.45
N TYR A 333 21.91 -2.03 -10.79
CA TYR A 333 20.59 -2.64 -10.94
C TYR A 333 20.10 -2.48 -12.38
N ASP A 334 19.67 -3.61 -12.96
CA ASP A 334 19.23 -3.72 -14.36
C ASP A 334 20.15 -3.01 -15.37
N GLY A 335 21.47 -3.23 -15.22
CA GLY A 335 22.47 -2.62 -16.10
C GLY A 335 22.59 -1.10 -15.98
N GLY A 336 22.03 -0.51 -14.93
CA GLY A 336 22.02 0.94 -14.72
C GLY A 336 20.81 1.66 -15.31
N LYS A 337 19.77 0.93 -15.74
CA LYS A 337 18.55 1.46 -16.39
C LYS A 337 17.99 2.72 -15.70
N TYR A 338 17.85 2.67 -14.38
CA TYR A 338 17.21 3.74 -13.58
C TYR A 338 18.18 4.80 -13.04
N MET A 339 19.47 4.76 -13.41
CA MET A 339 20.45 5.73 -12.92
C MET A 339 20.14 7.16 -13.40
N GLY A 340 19.65 7.31 -14.63
CA GLY A 340 19.25 8.60 -15.18
C GLY A 340 18.09 9.21 -14.41
N ASP A 341 17.07 8.39 -14.14
CA ASP A 341 15.88 8.78 -13.38
C ASP A 341 16.22 9.20 -11.95
N PHE A 342 17.02 8.38 -11.24
CA PHE A 342 17.51 8.69 -9.90
C PHE A 342 18.25 10.03 -9.85
N LEU A 343 19.16 10.31 -10.79
CA LEU A 343 19.89 11.57 -10.82
C LEU A 343 18.98 12.77 -11.15
N SER A 344 17.96 12.56 -11.98
CA SER A 344 16.97 13.58 -12.33
C SER A 344 16.12 13.96 -11.11
N GLU A 345 15.50 12.96 -10.48
CA GLU A 345 14.70 13.14 -9.26
C GLU A 345 15.53 13.78 -8.15
N LEU A 346 16.73 13.25 -7.89
CA LEU A 346 17.62 13.78 -6.85
C LEU A 346 17.99 15.24 -7.09
N ARG A 347 18.25 15.64 -8.34
CA ARG A 347 18.55 17.04 -8.67
C ARG A 347 17.39 17.95 -8.34
N ILE A 348 16.18 17.58 -8.76
CA ILE A 348 14.95 18.35 -8.52
C ILE A 348 14.67 18.44 -7.02
N ALA A 349 14.79 17.31 -6.31
CA ALA A 349 14.58 17.26 -4.88
C ALA A 349 15.62 18.09 -4.11
N ILE A 350 16.89 18.13 -4.53
CA ILE A 350 17.91 19.04 -3.96
C ILE A 350 17.54 20.51 -4.19
N GLN A 351 17.13 20.87 -5.41
CA GLN A 351 16.80 22.26 -5.77
C GLN A 351 15.63 22.82 -4.95
N ASN A 352 14.65 21.97 -4.63
CA ASN A 352 13.47 22.33 -3.86
C ASN A 352 13.62 22.10 -2.35
N GLY A 353 14.78 21.61 -1.88
CA GLY A 353 15.00 21.31 -0.47
C GLY A 353 14.24 20.08 0.04
N TRP A 354 13.81 19.19 -0.86
CA TRP A 354 13.02 18.00 -0.56
C TRP A 354 13.85 16.76 -0.20
N VAL A 355 15.13 16.91 0.17
CA VAL A 355 15.94 15.77 0.61
C VAL A 355 16.72 16.15 1.85
N ALA A 356 16.35 15.55 2.98
CA ALA A 356 16.92 15.80 4.31
C ALA A 356 18.13 14.92 4.65
#